data_AF-A0A9Q3K3Y5-F1
#
_entry.id   AF-A0A9Q3K3Y5-F1
#
_cell.length_a   1.000
_cell.length_b   1.000
_cell.length_c   1.000
_cell.angle_alpha   90.00
_cell.angle_beta   90.00
_cell.angle_gamma   90.00
#
_symmetry.space_group_name_H-M   'P 1'
#
loop_
_entity.id
_entity.type
_entity.pdbx_description
1 polymer ?
#
loop_
_entity_poly.entity_id
_entity_poly.type
_entity_poly.pdbx_seq_one_letter_code
_entity_poly.pdbx_strand_id
1 'polypeptide(L)'
;MYGLWQKKLDLTPELNHFICCPKCYFMYDIETAPHHCQYKSFPTSPPCGTSLFHTLCFIRPLPHINRISMHYSRTSHMQKNRKPFSVFVTQDFSNWLKWFIPQIQNLIEYWKLSITTTRKAIYNYQQSPAWNALYPKHEKAKNSTTLQLAFSLFVDQFNPLSNKTAGKKVFLSFLALNCLNLPPTS
;
A
#
# COMPACT_ATOMS: atom_id res chain seq x y z
N MET A 1 -1.17 14.95 -4.60
CA MET A 1 -2.57 14.60 -4.27
C MET A 1 -2.73 13.73 -3.00
N TYR A 2 -1.69 13.55 -2.16
CA TYR A 2 -1.77 12.70 -0.96
C TYR A 2 -2.20 13.43 0.34
N GLY A 3 -2.18 14.76 0.38
CA GLY A 3 -2.35 15.52 1.64
C GLY A 3 -3.78 15.92 2.04
N LEU A 4 -4.79 15.74 1.20
CA LEU A 4 -6.14 16.24 1.47
C LEU A 4 -7.05 15.25 2.22
N TRP A 5 -6.77 13.94 2.17
CA TRP A 5 -7.59 12.91 2.81
C TRP A 5 -7.17 12.59 4.26
N GLN A 6 -5.89 12.77 4.61
CA GLN A 6 -5.37 12.50 5.96
C GLN A 6 -6.04 13.39 7.04
N LYS A 7 -6.32 14.66 6.71
CA LYS A 7 -6.89 15.62 7.68
C LYS A 7 -8.34 15.36 8.08
N LYS A 8 -9.11 14.62 7.27
CA LYS A 8 -10.55 14.45 7.51
C LYS A 8 -10.88 13.29 8.45
N LEU A 9 -9.95 12.35 8.62
CA LEU A 9 -10.13 11.17 9.45
C LEU A 9 -9.15 11.13 10.65
N ASP A 10 -8.22 12.09 10.74
CA ASP A 10 -7.11 12.11 11.70
C ASP A 10 -6.31 10.78 11.71
N LEU A 11 -6.11 10.22 10.52
CA LEU A 11 -5.38 8.98 10.33
C LEU A 11 -4.05 9.28 9.64
N THR A 12 -2.95 9.10 10.36
CA THR A 12 -1.59 9.16 9.81
C THR A 12 -1.00 7.75 9.80
N PRO A 13 -1.34 6.90 8.80
CA PRO A 13 -0.73 5.59 8.70
C PRO A 13 0.78 5.75 8.44
N GLU A 14 1.57 4.93 9.10
CA GLU A 14 3.00 4.84 8.82
C GLU A 14 3.21 4.02 7.55
N LEU A 15 3.71 4.66 6.50
CA LEU A 15 3.88 4.05 5.19
C LEU A 15 5.36 3.93 4.84
N ASN A 16 5.75 2.73 4.46
CA ASN A 16 7.07 2.44 3.92
C ASN A 16 7.03 2.64 2.41
N HIS A 17 8.02 3.36 1.89
CA HIS A 17 8.09 3.71 0.48
C HIS A 17 9.39 3.20 -0.11
N PHE A 18 9.27 2.55 -1.28
CA PHE A 18 10.38 1.97 -2.00
C PHE A 18 10.38 2.46 -3.44
N ILE A 19 11.57 2.67 -4.01
CA ILE A 19 11.71 2.92 -5.44
C ILE A 19 11.65 1.57 -6.16
N CYS A 20 10.73 1.44 -7.09
CA CYS A 20 10.50 0.20 -7.81
C CYS A 20 10.96 0.32 -9.26
N CYS A 21 11.75 -0.65 -9.72
CA CYS A 21 12.14 -0.70 -11.14
C CYS A 21 10.91 -0.94 -12.02
N PRO A 22 10.60 -0.06 -13.00
CA PRO A 22 9.40 -0.23 -13.84
C PRO A 22 9.48 -1.42 -14.81
N LYS A 23 10.66 -2.05 -14.94
CA LYS A 23 10.88 -3.20 -15.84
C LYS A 23 10.88 -4.54 -15.12
N CYS A 24 11.63 -4.66 -14.02
CA CYS A 24 11.79 -5.93 -13.28
C CYS A 24 11.15 -5.94 -11.90
N TYR A 25 10.56 -4.82 -11.46
CA TYR A 25 9.89 -4.66 -10.16
C TYR A 25 10.78 -4.87 -8.93
N PHE A 26 12.11 -4.90 -9.09
CA PHE A 26 13.02 -4.91 -7.95
C PHE A 26 12.92 -3.61 -7.16
N MET A 27 12.92 -3.72 -5.84
CA MET A 27 12.70 -2.62 -4.91
C MET A 27 14.02 -2.14 -4.29
N TYR A 28 14.17 -0.83 -4.18
CA TYR A 28 15.25 -0.16 -3.49
C TYR A 28 14.69 0.72 -2.39
N ASP A 29 15.45 0.88 -1.31
CA ASP A 29 15.19 1.92 -0.33
C ASP A 29 15.32 3.32 -0.99
N ILE A 30 14.48 4.26 -0.55
CA ILE A 30 14.39 5.60 -1.17
C ILE A 30 15.69 6.39 -1.06
N GLU A 31 16.39 6.26 0.06
CA GLU A 31 17.59 7.05 0.35
C GLU A 31 18.81 6.52 -0.40
N THR A 32 18.84 5.20 -0.62
CA THR A 32 20.00 4.50 -1.17
C THR A 32 19.85 4.06 -2.63
N ALA A 33 18.69 4.29 -3.25
CA ALA A 33 18.42 3.81 -4.61
C ALA A 33 19.44 4.32 -5.67
N PRO A 34 20.00 3.43 -6.50
CA PRO A 34 20.90 3.82 -7.58
C PRO A 34 20.13 4.51 -8.72
N HIS A 35 20.83 5.22 -9.60
CA HIS A 35 20.18 5.84 -10.78
C HIS A 35 19.59 4.83 -11.76
N HIS A 36 20.28 3.69 -11.93
CA HIS A 36 19.89 2.62 -12.83
C HIS A 36 19.77 1.33 -12.03
N CYS A 37 18.78 0.51 -12.38
CA CYS A 37 18.54 -0.75 -11.71
C CYS A 37 19.74 -1.69 -11.87
N GLN A 38 20.28 -2.14 -10.75
CA GLN A 38 21.41 -3.06 -10.65
C GLN A 38 20.98 -4.52 -10.47
N TYR A 39 19.67 -4.79 -10.39
CA TYR A 39 19.14 -6.14 -10.20
C TYR A 39 19.60 -7.09 -11.31
N LYS A 40 20.01 -8.29 -10.91
CA LYS A 40 20.38 -9.40 -11.78
C LYS A 40 19.52 -10.60 -11.39
N SER A 41 18.85 -11.22 -12.36
CA SER A 41 18.09 -12.46 -12.11
C SER A 41 19.00 -13.63 -11.73
N PHE A 42 20.21 -13.67 -12.32
CA PHE A 42 21.27 -14.62 -12.00
C PHE A 42 22.61 -13.89 -11.85
N PRO A 43 23.57 -14.36 -11.03
CA PRO A 43 24.86 -13.67 -10.82
C PRO A 43 25.61 -13.33 -12.12
N THR A 44 25.52 -14.20 -13.12
CA THR A 44 26.17 -14.08 -14.44
C THR A 44 25.39 -13.21 -15.43
N SER A 45 24.11 -12.93 -15.18
CA SER A 45 23.28 -12.10 -16.07
C SER A 45 23.69 -10.62 -16.02
N PRO A 46 23.52 -9.86 -17.12
CA PRO A 46 23.68 -8.42 -17.08
C PRO A 46 22.63 -7.80 -16.15
N PRO A 47 22.96 -6.68 -15.46
CA PRO A 47 21.98 -5.97 -14.63
C PRO A 47 20.86 -5.40 -15.51
N CYS A 48 19.68 -5.24 -14.90
CA CYS A 48 18.48 -4.72 -15.57
C CYS A 48 18.73 -3.38 -16.31
N GLY A 49 19.53 -2.49 -15.72
CA GLY A 49 20.00 -1.25 -16.34
C GLY A 49 18.94 -0.17 -16.56
N THR A 50 17.68 -0.42 -16.21
CA THR A 50 16.57 0.52 -16.41
C THR A 50 16.74 1.73 -15.49
N SER A 51 16.55 2.95 -16.02
CA SER A 51 16.58 4.16 -15.20
C SER A 51 15.45 4.12 -14.15
N LEU A 52 15.78 4.41 -12.90
CA LEU A 52 14.81 4.44 -11.79
C LEU A 52 14.16 5.82 -11.62
N PHE A 53 14.75 6.86 -12.21
CA PHE A 53 14.28 8.24 -12.09
C PHE A 53 14.05 8.88 -13.45
N HIS A 54 13.08 9.79 -13.50
CA HIS A 54 12.93 10.67 -14.66
C HIS A 54 14.19 11.53 -14.82
N THR A 55 14.78 11.53 -16.01
CA THR A 55 15.77 12.55 -16.38
C THR A 55 15.06 13.89 -16.38
N LEU A 56 15.42 14.78 -15.45
CA LEU A 56 15.00 16.16 -15.56
C LEU A 56 15.69 16.74 -16.79
N CYS A 57 14.95 16.94 -17.88
CA CYS A 57 15.41 17.80 -18.96
C CYS A 57 15.50 19.21 -18.39
N PHE A 58 16.68 19.59 -17.91
CA PHE A 58 17.00 21.00 -17.79
C PHE A 58 16.88 21.58 -19.20
N ILE A 59 15.99 22.57 -19.34
CA ILE A 59 15.74 23.32 -20.57
C ILE A 59 17.10 23.65 -21.18
N ARG A 60 17.34 23.20 -22.43
CA ARG A 60 18.55 23.55 -23.17
C ARG A 60 18.63 25.09 -23.19
N PRO A 61 19.78 25.70 -22.87
CA PRO A 61 19.94 27.13 -23.10
C PRO A 61 19.67 27.40 -24.59
N LEU A 62 18.90 28.45 -24.87
CA LEU A 62 18.67 28.95 -26.22
C LEU A 62 20.02 29.07 -26.97
N PRO A 63 20.04 28.81 -28.29
CA PRO A 63 21.25 28.56 -29.08
C PRO A 63 22.22 29.75 -29.24
N HIS A 64 22.10 30.81 -28.45
CA HIS A 64 22.89 32.04 -28.59
C HIS A 64 23.75 32.45 -27.38
N ILE A 65 23.88 31.61 -26.34
CA ILE A 65 24.83 31.90 -25.26
C ILE A 65 26.06 30.98 -25.41
N ASN A 66 27.17 31.62 -25.76
CA ASN A 66 28.46 31.01 -26.04
C ASN A 66 28.96 30.08 -24.92
N ARG A 67 29.56 28.98 -25.40
CA ARG A 67 30.54 28.10 -24.73
C ARG A 67 31.02 28.57 -23.36
N ILE A 68 30.45 27.98 -22.31
CA ILE A 68 31.18 27.68 -21.09
C ILE A 68 31.15 26.16 -20.95
N SER A 69 32.33 25.55 -21.00
CA SER A 69 32.54 24.15 -20.63
C SER A 69 32.02 23.96 -19.20
N MET A 70 30.79 23.46 -19.06
CA MET A 70 30.28 23.01 -17.77
C MET A 70 30.92 21.65 -17.48
N HIS A 71 32.11 21.70 -16.87
CA HIS A 71 32.61 20.59 -16.07
C HIS A 71 31.52 20.28 -15.03
N TYR A 72 30.79 19.19 -15.25
CA TYR A 72 29.75 18.74 -14.35
C TYR A 72 30.43 18.20 -13.10
N SER A 73 30.70 19.08 -12.14
CA SER A 73 31.12 18.71 -10.81
C SER A 73 30.03 17.83 -10.20
N ARG A 74 30.33 16.54 -10.04
CA ARG A 74 29.58 15.59 -9.23
C ARG A 74 29.60 16.08 -7.78
N THR A 75 28.73 17.02 -7.43
CA THR A 75 28.50 17.38 -6.03
C THR A 75 27.21 16.74 -5.54
N SER A 76 27.31 16.13 -4.36
CA SER A 76 26.33 15.31 -3.65
C SER A 76 24.98 15.98 -3.37
N HIS A 77 24.83 17.27 -3.67
CA HIS A 77 23.62 18.07 -3.39
C HIS A 77 22.47 17.86 -4.39
N MET A 78 22.70 17.17 -5.51
CA MET A 78 21.70 16.89 -6.56
C MET A 78 20.82 15.64 -6.30
N GLN A 79 20.95 14.98 -5.14
CA GLN A 79 20.13 13.81 -4.81
C GLN A 79 18.69 14.16 -4.41
N LYS A 80 18.44 15.36 -3.85
CA LYS A 80 17.15 15.68 -3.20
C LYS A 80 15.96 15.92 -4.15
N ASN A 81 16.17 16.12 -5.47
CA ASN A 81 15.10 16.47 -6.42
C ASN A 81 14.91 15.45 -7.56
N ARG A 82 15.07 14.15 -7.29
CA ARG A 82 14.86 13.12 -8.32
C ARG A 82 13.47 12.53 -8.20
N LYS A 83 12.67 12.62 -9.27
CA LYS A 83 11.34 12.02 -9.32
C LYS A 83 11.46 10.55 -9.76
N PRO A 84 11.14 9.56 -8.90
CA PRO A 84 11.17 8.16 -9.29
C PRO A 84 10.12 7.87 -10.37
N PHE A 85 10.41 6.91 -11.25
CA PHE A 85 9.44 6.43 -12.25
C PHE A 85 8.28 5.68 -11.61
N SER A 86 8.57 4.85 -10.61
CA SER A 86 7.59 4.04 -9.89
C SER A 86 7.96 3.96 -8.42
N VAL A 87 6.95 4.06 -7.56
CA VAL A 87 7.07 3.93 -6.10
C VAL A 87 6.16 2.80 -5.66
N PHE A 88 6.70 1.88 -4.89
CA PHE A 88 5.93 0.86 -4.20
C PHE A 88 5.74 1.29 -2.74
N VAL A 89 4.51 1.22 -2.26
CA VAL A 89 4.15 1.66 -0.91
C VAL A 89 3.58 0.48 -0.16
N THR A 90 4.09 0.25 1.05
CA THR A 90 3.56 -0.76 1.96
C THR A 90 3.28 -0.15 3.32
N GLN A 91 2.49 -0.87 4.10
CA GLN A 91 2.33 -0.62 5.52
C GLN A 91 2.73 -1.89 6.24
N ASP A 92 3.57 -1.77 7.27
CA ASP A 92 3.88 -2.92 8.11
C ASP A 92 2.60 -3.42 8.80
N PHE A 93 2.41 -4.74 8.84
CA PHE A 93 1.20 -5.34 9.40
C PHE A 93 1.09 -5.10 10.90
N SER A 94 2.21 -5.10 11.64
CA SER A 94 2.19 -4.87 13.09
C SER A 94 1.85 -3.41 13.40
N ASN A 95 2.41 -2.46 12.64
CA ASN A 95 2.08 -1.04 12.77
C ASN A 95 0.64 -0.77 12.33
N TRP A 96 0.16 -1.45 11.28
CA TRP A 96 -1.25 -1.44 10.90
C TRP A 96 -2.14 -1.96 12.03
N LEU A 97 -1.79 -3.07 12.69
CA LEU A 97 -2.56 -3.61 13.83
C LEU A 97 -2.60 -2.63 15.00
N LYS A 98 -1.46 -2.05 15.38
CA LYS A 98 -1.39 -1.02 16.44
C LYS A 98 -2.29 0.18 16.14
N TRP A 99 -2.39 0.54 14.86
CA TRP A 99 -3.28 1.59 14.40
C TRP A 99 -4.76 1.15 14.37
N PHE A 100 -5.05 -0.09 13.94
CA PHE A 100 -6.39 -0.61 13.72
C PHE A 100 -7.13 -0.98 15.03
N ILE A 101 -6.46 -1.64 15.97
CA ILE A 101 -7.10 -2.16 17.19
C ILE A 101 -7.78 -1.06 18.04
N PRO A 102 -7.15 0.09 18.30
CA PRO A 102 -7.80 1.17 19.05
C PRO A 102 -9.09 1.68 18.40
N GLN A 103 -9.15 1.70 17.06
CA GLN A 103 -10.30 2.19 16.30
C GLN A 103 -11.55 1.32 16.49
N ILE A 104 -11.35 0.03 16.76
CA ILE A 104 -12.43 -0.95 16.89
C ILE A 104 -12.71 -1.34 18.34
N GLN A 105 -11.97 -0.78 19.31
CA GLN A 105 -12.09 -1.13 20.72
C GLN A 105 -13.54 -1.00 21.24
N ASN A 106 -14.20 0.12 20.92
CA ASN A 106 -15.59 0.35 21.30
C ASN A 106 -16.55 -0.67 20.66
N LEU A 107 -16.26 -1.12 19.43
CA LEU A 107 -17.05 -2.16 18.75
C LEU A 107 -16.86 -3.54 19.40
N ILE A 108 -15.64 -3.84 19.86
CA ILE A 108 -15.34 -5.06 20.62
C ILE A 108 -16.10 -5.05 21.96
N GLU A 109 -16.10 -3.92 22.67
CA GLU A 109 -16.82 -3.76 23.93
C GLU A 109 -18.34 -3.86 23.73
N TYR A 110 -18.88 -3.20 22.71
CA TYR A 110 -20.28 -3.31 22.33
C TYR A 110 -20.67 -4.75 21.96
N TRP A 111 -19.82 -5.44 21.19
CA TRP A 111 -20.02 -6.85 20.87
C TRP A 111 -20.10 -7.69 22.15
N LYS A 112 -19.14 -7.51 23.08
CA LYS A 112 -19.09 -8.24 24.35
C LYS A 112 -20.32 -7.99 25.23
N LEU A 113 -20.83 -6.76 25.26
CA LEU A 113 -22.07 -6.46 25.95
C LEU A 113 -23.25 -7.16 25.28
N SER A 114 -23.31 -7.13 23.95
CA SER A 114 -24.39 -7.70 23.14
C SER A 114 -24.52 -9.21 23.32
N ILE A 115 -23.41 -9.96 23.39
CA ILE A 115 -23.45 -11.42 23.63
C ILE A 115 -23.99 -11.76 25.02
N THR A 116 -23.78 -10.88 25.99
CA THR A 116 -24.14 -11.11 27.40
C THR A 116 -25.61 -10.75 27.68
N THR A 117 -26.13 -9.76 26.96
CA THR A 117 -27.48 -9.21 27.20
C THR A 117 -28.55 -9.74 26.23
N THR A 118 -28.18 -10.16 25.02
CA THR A 118 -29.17 -10.42 23.96
C THR A 118 -29.47 -11.91 23.81
N ARG A 119 -30.76 -12.30 23.87
CA ARG A 119 -31.23 -13.67 23.52
C ARG A 119 -31.46 -13.89 22.02
N LYS A 120 -30.87 -13.06 21.14
CA LYS A 120 -31.04 -13.18 19.68
C LYS A 120 -30.33 -14.45 19.20
N ALA A 121 -30.97 -15.18 18.29
CA ALA A 121 -30.46 -16.45 17.76
C ALA A 121 -29.13 -16.31 16.98
N ILE A 122 -28.87 -15.14 16.38
CA ILE A 122 -27.65 -14.83 15.62
C ILE A 122 -27.27 -13.38 15.91
N TYR A 123 -26.06 -13.16 16.42
CA TYR A 123 -25.48 -11.83 16.69
C TYR A 123 -24.07 -11.67 16.12
N ASN A 124 -23.49 -12.75 15.55
CA ASN A 124 -22.24 -12.74 14.81
C ASN A 124 -22.46 -13.46 13.47
N TYR A 125 -21.90 -12.92 12.38
CA TYR A 125 -21.93 -13.55 11.05
C TYR A 125 -21.42 -14.99 11.06
N GLN A 126 -20.45 -15.30 11.93
CA GLN A 126 -19.90 -16.66 12.11
C GLN A 126 -20.92 -17.67 12.64
N GLN A 127 -22.04 -17.21 13.22
CA GLN A 127 -23.14 -18.07 13.67
C GLN A 127 -24.14 -18.38 12.56
N SER A 128 -24.03 -17.72 11.41
CA SER A 128 -24.93 -17.93 10.28
C SER A 128 -24.82 -19.34 9.70
N PRO A 129 -25.90 -19.92 9.14
CA PRO A 129 -25.84 -21.20 8.43
C PRO A 129 -24.84 -21.19 7.28
N ALA A 130 -24.73 -20.07 6.55
CA ALA A 130 -23.80 -19.93 5.42
C ALA A 130 -22.32 -20.05 5.86
N TRP A 131 -21.95 -19.39 6.97
CA TRP A 131 -20.59 -19.52 7.51
C TRP A 131 -20.28 -20.97 7.92
N ASN A 132 -21.23 -21.63 8.61
CA ASN A 132 -21.06 -23.02 9.01
C ASN A 132 -20.94 -23.98 7.82
N ALA A 133 -21.60 -23.68 6.70
CA ALA A 133 -21.47 -24.46 5.47
C ALA A 133 -20.10 -24.29 4.80
N LEU A 134 -19.55 -23.07 4.80
CA LEU A 134 -18.25 -22.75 4.20
C LEU A 134 -17.07 -23.18 5.08
N TYR A 135 -17.24 -23.14 6.40
CA TYR A 135 -16.18 -23.42 7.38
C TYR A 135 -16.61 -24.47 8.42
N PRO A 136 -16.93 -25.71 8.00
CA PRO A 136 -17.52 -26.74 8.88
C PRO A 136 -16.59 -27.26 9.98
N LYS A 137 -15.27 -27.03 9.86
CA LYS A 137 -14.27 -27.41 10.86
C LYS A 137 -13.92 -26.30 11.86
N HIS A 138 -14.45 -25.09 11.70
CA HIS A 138 -14.23 -24.03 12.67
C HIS A 138 -15.00 -24.38 13.95
N GLU A 139 -14.30 -24.55 15.08
CA GLU A 139 -14.94 -24.86 16.36
C GLU A 139 -16.06 -23.87 16.64
N LYS A 140 -17.23 -24.43 16.97
CA LYS A 140 -18.50 -23.73 17.05
C LYS A 140 -18.40 -22.53 18.00
N ALA A 141 -18.33 -21.33 17.44
CA ALA A 141 -18.55 -20.05 18.11
C ALA A 141 -19.99 -19.85 18.63
N LYS A 142 -20.76 -20.94 18.81
CA LYS A 142 -22.14 -20.87 19.31
C LYS A 142 -22.19 -20.37 20.77
N ASN A 143 -21.18 -20.71 21.57
CA ASN A 143 -21.12 -20.36 23.00
C ASN A 143 -19.76 -19.75 23.41
N SER A 144 -18.91 -19.36 22.45
CA SER A 144 -17.59 -18.83 22.77
C SER A 144 -17.71 -17.38 23.25
N THR A 145 -17.11 -17.07 24.40
CA THR A 145 -16.91 -15.70 24.89
C THR A 145 -15.73 -15.00 24.22
N THR A 146 -15.02 -15.71 23.33
CA THR A 146 -13.87 -15.20 22.59
C THR A 146 -14.31 -14.62 21.24
N LEU A 147 -13.97 -13.36 20.99
CA LEU A 147 -14.14 -12.73 19.68
C LEU A 147 -13.05 -13.20 18.72
N GLN A 148 -13.43 -13.93 17.67
CA GLN A 148 -12.52 -14.29 16.57
C GLN A 148 -12.74 -13.33 15.41
N LEU A 149 -11.83 -12.39 15.20
CA LEU A 149 -11.93 -11.44 14.07
C LEU A 149 -11.68 -12.17 12.75
N ALA A 150 -12.64 -12.03 11.82
CA ALA A 150 -12.53 -12.52 10.46
C ALA A 150 -12.15 -11.37 9.53
N PHE A 151 -11.17 -11.58 8.67
CA PHE A 151 -10.75 -10.58 7.68
C PHE A 151 -10.85 -11.13 6.26
N SER A 152 -11.34 -10.31 5.32
CA SER A 152 -11.18 -10.56 3.89
C SER A 152 -10.01 -9.76 3.34
N LEU A 153 -9.18 -10.39 2.52
CA LEU A 153 -8.21 -9.70 1.70
C LEU A 153 -8.82 -9.38 0.34
N PHE A 154 -8.85 -8.11 -0.01
CA PHE A 154 -9.25 -7.62 -1.32
C PHE A 154 -8.01 -7.22 -2.11
N VAL A 155 -7.93 -7.69 -3.35
CA VAL A 155 -6.87 -7.36 -4.31
C VAL A 155 -7.54 -6.79 -5.54
N ASP A 156 -7.20 -5.56 -5.91
CA ASP A 156 -7.69 -4.96 -7.14
C ASP A 156 -6.59 -4.18 -7.86
N GLN A 157 -6.68 -4.18 -9.18
CA GLN A 157 -5.77 -3.52 -10.08
C GLN A 157 -6.59 -2.78 -11.14
N PHE A 158 -6.46 -1.46 -11.17
CA PHE A 158 -7.15 -0.63 -12.15
C PHE A 158 -6.19 0.37 -12.82
N ASN A 159 -6.60 0.87 -13.99
CA ASN A 159 -5.89 1.95 -14.67
C ASN A 159 -6.54 3.29 -14.27
N PRO A 160 -5.91 4.10 -13.40
CA PRO A 160 -6.51 5.33 -12.90
C PRO A 160 -6.74 6.38 -13.99
N LEU A 161 -6.06 6.28 -15.12
CA LEU A 161 -6.23 7.22 -16.24
C LEU A 161 -7.36 6.79 -17.19
N SER A 162 -7.93 5.59 -17.00
CA SER A 162 -8.74 4.91 -18.01
C SER A 162 -8.00 4.82 -19.36
N ASN A 163 -8.54 4.14 -20.38
CA ASN A 163 -7.89 4.06 -21.70
C ASN A 163 -7.92 5.41 -22.48
N LYS A 164 -8.09 6.55 -21.78
CA LYS A 164 -8.32 7.88 -22.37
C LYS A 164 -7.04 8.58 -22.81
N THR A 165 -5.86 8.09 -22.41
CA THR A 165 -4.56 8.58 -22.92
C THR A 165 -3.92 7.49 -23.76
N ALA A 166 -4.00 7.64 -25.08
CA ALA A 166 -3.38 6.72 -26.03
C ALA A 166 -1.89 6.50 -25.68
N GLY A 167 -1.52 5.24 -25.46
CA GLY A 167 -0.13 4.80 -25.27
C GLY A 167 0.43 4.79 -23.84
N LYS A 168 -0.23 5.41 -22.84
CA LYS A 168 0.25 5.38 -21.45
C LYS A 168 -0.54 4.36 -20.63
N LYS A 169 0.10 3.22 -20.33
CA LYS A 169 -0.43 2.23 -19.38
C LYS A 169 0.06 2.57 -17.97
N VAL A 170 -0.82 3.12 -17.15
CA VAL A 170 -0.59 3.27 -15.71
C VAL A 170 -1.49 2.26 -15.02
N PHE A 171 -0.92 1.45 -14.14
CA PHE A 171 -1.69 0.51 -13.32
C PHE A 171 -1.45 0.86 -11.86
N LEU A 172 -2.52 0.92 -11.09
CA LEU A 172 -2.49 1.03 -9.65
C LEU A 172 -3.09 -0.26 -9.09
N SER A 173 -2.29 -0.99 -8.31
CA SER A 173 -2.76 -2.15 -7.55
C SER A 173 -2.85 -1.78 -6.09
N PHE A 174 -3.91 -2.20 -5.42
CA PHE A 174 -4.04 -2.07 -3.97
C PHE A 174 -4.48 -3.38 -3.34
N LEU A 175 -3.92 -3.66 -2.16
CA LEU A 175 -4.36 -4.71 -1.26
C LEU A 175 -5.05 -4.04 -0.07
N ALA A 176 -6.26 -4.49 0.26
CA ALA A 176 -7.01 -3.99 1.41
C ALA A 176 -7.46 -5.16 2.29
N LEU A 177 -7.31 -5.01 3.61
CA LEU A 177 -7.78 -5.98 4.59
C LEU A 177 -9.02 -5.41 5.30
N ASN A 178 -10.17 -6.08 5.17
CA ASN A 178 -11.43 -5.64 5.75
C ASN A 178 -11.87 -6.61 6.86
N CYS A 179 -12.22 -6.08 8.03
CA CYS A 179 -12.80 -6.90 9.11
C CYS A 179 -14.29 -7.14 8.84
N LEU A 180 -14.71 -8.40 8.82
CA LEU A 180 -16.04 -8.82 8.34
C LEU A 180 -17.09 -8.98 9.44
N ASN A 181 -16.68 -9.12 10.70
CA ASN A 181 -17.57 -9.54 11.77
C ASN A 181 -17.54 -8.61 13.00
N LEU A 182 -17.12 -7.36 12.79
CA LEU A 182 -17.46 -6.29 13.72
C LEU A 182 -18.92 -5.87 13.46
N PRO A 183 -19.68 -5.57 14.52
CA PRO A 183 -21.06 -5.10 14.37
C PRO A 183 -21.09 -3.83 13.51
N PRO A 184 -22.02 -3.71 12.55
CA PRO A 184 -22.16 -2.49 11.77
C PRO A 184 -22.46 -1.34 12.73
N THR A 185 -21.69 -0.26 12.61
CA THR A 185 -22.01 1.00 13.29
C THR A 185 -23.34 1.50 12.75
N SER A 186 -24.34 1.63 13.63
CA SER A 186 -25.58 2.36 13.39
C SER A 186 -25.29 3.84 13.14
#